data_AF-A0A6I4HSM3-F1
#
_entry.id   AF-A0A6I4HSM3-F1
#
_cell.length_a   1.000
_cell.length_b   1.000
_cell.length_c   1.000
_cell.angle_alpha   90.00
_cell.angle_beta   90.00
_cell.angle_gamma   90.00
#
_symmetry.space_group_name_H-M   'P 1'
#
loop_
_entity.id
_entity.type
_entity.pdbx_description
1 polymer ?
#
loop_
_entity_poly.entity_id
_entity_poly.type
_entity_poly.pdbx_seq_one_letter_code
_entity_poly.pdbx_strand_id
1 'polypeptide(L)'
;MDILENPLELCGFAFIEFVSKENELDPIFETIGFSKVAKHKSKKAYLWRQGNINIILNYQPESYASFFFNEHGPSACAMGFKTRDAAKAFKKAVELGAEPMYSNVGPMELNIPAIKGIGG
;
A
#
# COMPACT_ATOMS: atom_id res chain seq x y z
N MET A 1 15.51 -8.26 28.79
CA MET A 1 14.64 -8.29 27.60
C MET A 1 15.16 -7.18 26.72
N ASP A 2 15.79 -7.53 25.59
CA ASP A 2 16.34 -6.51 24.68
C ASP A 2 15.19 -5.64 24.17
N ILE A 3 15.30 -4.34 24.41
CA ILE A 3 14.31 -3.38 23.94
C ILE A 3 14.65 -3.16 22.47
N LEU A 4 13.89 -3.77 21.57
CA LEU A 4 14.04 -3.52 20.14
C LEU A 4 13.77 -2.03 19.89
N GLU A 5 14.76 -1.32 19.35
CA GLU A 5 14.59 0.08 18.97
C GLU A 5 13.52 0.20 17.87
N ASN A 6 12.62 1.18 18.00
CA ASN A 6 11.58 1.48 17.01
C ASN A 6 11.76 2.92 16.48
N PRO A 7 12.82 3.19 15.69
CA PRO A 7 13.19 4.54 15.26
C PRO A 7 12.15 5.21 14.36
N LEU A 8 11.29 4.41 13.71
CA LEU A 8 10.22 4.90 12.83
C LEU A 8 8.85 4.95 13.53
N GLU A 9 8.79 4.61 14.83
CA GLU A 9 7.57 4.58 15.63
C GLU A 9 6.43 3.77 14.96
N LEU A 10 6.79 2.63 14.34
CA LEU A 10 5.86 1.73 13.67
C LEU A 10 4.84 1.19 14.67
N CYS A 11 3.58 1.18 14.26
CA CYS A 11 2.40 0.78 15.03
C CYS A 11 1.60 -0.31 14.31
N GLY A 12 2.28 -1.14 13.51
CA GLY A 12 1.69 -2.25 12.74
C GLY A 12 1.28 -1.86 11.31
N PHE A 13 0.55 -2.76 10.65
CA PHE A 13 0.14 -2.60 9.26
C PHE A 13 -1.10 -1.69 9.12
N ALA A 14 -1.07 -0.86 8.09
CA ALA A 14 -2.22 -0.09 7.63
C ALA A 14 -2.99 -0.84 6.53
N PHE A 15 -2.28 -1.34 5.51
CA PHE A 15 -2.83 -2.09 4.39
C PHE A 15 -1.74 -2.85 3.61
N ILE A 16 -2.17 -3.76 2.75
CA ILE A 16 -1.37 -4.32 1.65
C ILE A 16 -2.07 -3.94 0.32
N GLU A 17 -1.31 -3.55 -0.69
CA GLU A 17 -1.82 -3.23 -2.02
C GLU A 17 -1.41 -4.32 -3.01
N PHE A 18 -2.40 -4.85 -3.72
CA PHE A 18 -2.26 -5.88 -4.74
C PHE A 18 -2.61 -5.35 -6.12
N VAL A 19 -1.95 -5.93 -7.12
CA VAL A 19 -2.21 -5.72 -8.54
C VAL A 19 -2.50 -7.06 -9.21
N SER A 20 -3.38 -7.05 -10.22
CA SER A 20 -3.75 -8.23 -11.01
C SER A 20 -4.54 -7.79 -12.25
N LYS A 21 -4.94 -8.75 -13.09
CA LYS A 21 -5.99 -8.48 -14.09
C LYS A 21 -7.33 -8.26 -13.37
N GLU A 22 -8.20 -7.47 -13.98
CA GLU A 22 -9.51 -7.18 -13.40
C GLU A 22 -10.31 -8.46 -13.14
N ASN A 23 -10.87 -8.57 -11.94
CA ASN A 23 -11.62 -9.73 -11.43
C ASN A 23 -10.81 -11.02 -11.22
N GLU A 24 -9.47 -10.99 -11.36
CA GLU A 24 -8.63 -12.18 -11.15
C GLU A 24 -8.50 -12.54 -9.66
N LEU A 25 -8.32 -11.55 -8.78
CA LEU A 25 -8.16 -11.77 -7.34
C LEU A 25 -9.46 -11.61 -6.53
N ASP A 26 -10.51 -11.00 -7.09
CA ASP A 26 -11.78 -10.77 -6.39
C ASP A 26 -12.38 -12.07 -5.81
N PRO A 27 -12.53 -13.17 -6.58
CA PRO A 27 -13.13 -14.40 -6.04
C PRO A 27 -12.26 -15.04 -4.96
N ILE A 28 -10.95 -14.85 -5.04
CA ILE A 28 -10.00 -15.37 -4.05
C ILE A 28 -10.19 -14.63 -2.73
N PHE A 29 -10.25 -13.30 -2.77
CA PHE A 29 -10.47 -12.47 -1.59
C PHE A 29 -11.82 -12.75 -0.93
N GLU A 30 -12.88 -12.94 -1.71
CA GLU A 30 -14.18 -13.40 -1.20
C GLU A 30 -14.07 -14.76 -0.51
N THR A 31 -13.38 -15.72 -1.14
CA THR A 31 -13.20 -17.08 -0.60
C THR A 31 -12.47 -17.08 0.74
N ILE A 32 -11.48 -16.21 0.92
CA ILE A 32 -10.72 -16.09 2.18
C ILE A 32 -11.36 -15.11 3.18
N GLY A 33 -12.61 -14.69 2.95
CA GLY A 33 -13.43 -13.97 3.92
C GLY A 33 -13.30 -12.45 3.90
N PHE A 34 -12.73 -11.84 2.86
CA PHE A 34 -12.76 -10.39 2.68
C PHE A 34 -14.04 -9.96 1.96
N SER A 35 -14.47 -8.73 2.22
CA SER A 35 -15.53 -8.07 1.47
C SER A 35 -15.02 -6.81 0.81
N LYS A 36 -15.46 -6.56 -0.42
CA LYS A 36 -15.24 -5.28 -1.11
C LYS A 36 -16.11 -4.21 -0.45
N VAL A 37 -15.50 -3.32 0.33
CA VAL A 37 -16.23 -2.35 1.18
C VAL A 37 -16.24 -0.93 0.62
N ALA A 38 -15.32 -0.58 -0.28
CA ALA A 38 -15.31 0.73 -0.92
C ALA A 38 -14.62 0.72 -2.27
N LYS A 39 -14.95 1.72 -3.10
CA LYS A 39 -14.25 2.05 -4.33
C LYS A 39 -13.52 3.39 -4.14
N HIS A 40 -12.30 3.50 -4.67
CA HIS A 40 -11.56 4.75 -4.66
C HIS A 40 -12.30 5.82 -5.49
N LYS A 41 -12.20 7.09 -5.11
CA LYS A 41 -12.99 8.19 -5.69
C LYS A 41 -12.66 8.47 -7.16
N SER A 42 -11.37 8.48 -7.49
CA SER A 42 -10.82 8.83 -8.82
C SER A 42 -10.21 7.62 -9.56
N LYS A 43 -9.39 6.83 -8.84
CA LYS A 43 -8.67 5.67 -9.38
C LYS A 43 -9.54 4.42 -9.49
N LYS A 44 -9.17 3.52 -10.40
CA LYS A 44 -9.74 2.17 -10.52
C LYS A 44 -9.15 1.24 -9.45
N ALA A 45 -9.40 1.56 -8.19
CA ALA A 45 -8.93 0.78 -7.04
C ALA A 45 -10.08 0.51 -6.07
N TYR A 46 -10.00 -0.63 -5.39
CA TYR A 46 -11.04 -1.12 -4.48
C TYR A 46 -10.45 -1.45 -3.12
N LEU A 47 -11.16 -1.11 -2.06
CA LEU A 47 -10.82 -1.47 -0.69
C LEU A 47 -11.57 -2.75 -0.32
N TRP A 48 -10.80 -3.76 0.04
CA TRP A 48 -11.24 -5.03 0.61
C TRP A 48 -10.92 -5.07 2.10
N ARG A 49 -11.85 -5.57 2.91
CA ARG A 49 -11.70 -5.61 4.36
C ARG A 49 -12.20 -6.91 4.99
N GLN A 50 -11.44 -7.39 5.98
CA GLN A 50 -11.83 -8.43 6.91
C GLN A 50 -11.40 -8.00 8.31
N GLY A 51 -12.36 -7.67 9.19
CA GLY A 51 -12.06 -7.05 10.48
C GLY A 51 -11.21 -5.78 10.33
N ASN A 52 -10.00 -5.79 10.90
CA ASN A 52 -9.06 -4.67 10.87
C ASN A 52 -8.02 -4.75 9.73
N ILE A 53 -8.11 -5.78 8.87
CA ILE A 53 -7.18 -5.98 7.75
C ILE A 53 -7.70 -5.25 6.52
N ASN A 54 -6.86 -4.44 5.90
CA ASN A 54 -7.18 -3.71 4.67
C ASN A 54 -6.32 -4.24 3.52
N ILE A 55 -6.98 -4.59 2.42
CA ILE A 55 -6.34 -4.86 1.15
C ILE A 55 -6.82 -3.82 0.14
N ILE A 56 -5.90 -3.19 -0.57
CA ILE A 56 -6.20 -2.36 -1.73
C ILE A 56 -5.97 -3.23 -2.96
N LEU A 57 -6.97 -3.34 -3.83
CA LEU A 57 -6.84 -4.00 -5.11
C LEU A 57 -6.85 -2.94 -6.21
N ASN A 58 -5.70 -2.73 -6.85
CA ASN A 58 -5.47 -1.62 -7.76
C ASN A 58 -5.42 -2.10 -9.22
N TYR A 59 -6.35 -1.57 -10.02
CA TYR A 59 -6.47 -1.80 -11.46
C TYR A 59 -6.25 -0.53 -12.28
N GLN A 60 -5.67 0.51 -11.66
CA GLN A 60 -5.47 1.81 -12.30
C GLN A 60 -4.44 1.68 -13.44
N PRO A 61 -4.83 1.92 -14.70
CA PRO A 61 -3.87 1.96 -15.80
C PRO A 61 -2.92 3.15 -15.67
N GLU A 62 -1.76 3.06 -16.34
CA GLU A 62 -0.76 4.13 -16.41
C GLU A 62 -0.30 4.63 -15.03
N SER A 63 -0.18 3.70 -14.08
CA SER A 63 0.25 3.95 -12.72
C SER A 63 1.43 3.06 -12.33
N TYR A 64 2.14 3.41 -11.25
CA TYR A 64 3.19 2.56 -10.68
C TYR A 64 2.70 1.11 -10.47
N ALA A 65 1.48 0.96 -9.95
CA ALA A 65 0.84 -0.34 -9.77
C ALA A 65 0.71 -1.13 -11.10
N SER A 66 0.30 -0.47 -12.18
CA SER A 66 0.23 -1.13 -13.50
C SER A 66 1.61 -1.49 -14.09
N PHE A 67 2.64 -0.68 -13.83
CA PHE A 67 4.01 -1.01 -14.25
C PHE A 67 4.54 -2.21 -13.48
N PHE A 68 4.34 -2.23 -12.16
CA PHE A 68 4.71 -3.36 -11.30
C PHE A 68 4.02 -4.66 -11.71
N PHE A 69 2.73 -4.59 -12.07
CA PHE A 69 2.01 -5.75 -12.62
C PHE A 69 2.62 -6.28 -13.92
N ASN A 70 3.05 -5.41 -14.83
CA ASN A 70 3.67 -5.84 -16.08
C ASN A 70 5.01 -6.55 -15.85
N GLU A 71 5.75 -6.17 -14.81
CA GLU A 71 7.05 -6.77 -14.47
C GLU A 71 6.91 -8.07 -13.65
N HIS A 72 5.92 -8.14 -12.75
CA HIS A 72 5.83 -9.20 -11.74
C HIS A 72 4.56 -10.06 -11.81
N GLY A 73 3.59 -9.71 -12.65
CA GLY A 73 2.28 -10.37 -12.67
C GLY A 73 1.45 -10.09 -11.40
N PRO A 74 0.41 -10.89 -11.12
CA PRO A 74 -0.44 -10.73 -9.94
C PRO A 74 0.37 -10.83 -8.65
N SER A 75 0.47 -9.74 -7.90
CA SER A 75 1.42 -9.63 -6.78
C SER A 75 1.06 -8.48 -5.82
N ALA A 76 1.70 -8.46 -4.65
CA ALA A 76 1.65 -7.31 -3.74
C ALA A 76 2.66 -6.26 -4.20
N CYS A 77 2.19 -5.09 -4.61
CA CYS A 77 3.04 -4.01 -5.16
C CYS A 77 3.38 -2.92 -4.15
N ALA A 78 2.64 -2.82 -3.04
CA ALA A 78 2.94 -1.86 -1.97
C ALA A 78 2.40 -2.33 -0.62
N MET A 79 2.93 -1.74 0.44
CA MET A 79 2.47 -1.96 1.82
C MET A 79 2.47 -0.64 2.59
N GLY A 80 1.44 -0.45 3.40
CA GLY A 80 1.30 0.70 4.27
C GLY A 80 1.54 0.34 5.73
N PHE A 81 2.30 1.17 6.44
CA PHE A 81 2.51 1.05 7.88
C PHE A 81 1.81 2.17 8.64
N LYS A 82 1.25 1.84 9.80
CA LYS A 82 0.81 2.84 10.77
C LYS A 82 2.03 3.35 11.51
N THR A 83 2.13 4.65 11.69
CA THR A 83 3.12 5.30 12.53
C THR A 83 2.44 6.30 13.43
N ARG A 84 3.10 6.70 14.52
CA ARG A 84 2.61 7.80 15.36
C ARG A 84 2.66 9.13 14.63
N ASP A 85 3.69 9.33 13.82
CA ASP A 85 3.88 10.50 12.95
C ASP A 85 4.52 10.06 11.62
N ALA A 86 3.74 10.13 10.53
CA ALA A 86 4.18 9.70 9.21
C ALA A 86 5.26 10.61 8.62
N ALA A 87 5.24 11.91 8.90
CA ALA A 87 6.23 12.84 8.37
C ALA A 87 7.58 12.65 9.07
N LYS A 88 7.57 12.48 10.39
CA LYS A 88 8.78 12.18 11.17
C LYS A 88 9.36 10.82 10.78
N ALA A 89 8.52 9.78 10.66
CA ALA A 89 8.96 8.45 10.24
C ALA A 89 9.57 8.48 8.84
N PHE A 90 8.93 9.17 7.88
CA PHE A 90 9.47 9.33 6.54
C PHE A 90 10.83 10.03 6.53
N LYS A 91 10.94 11.18 7.20
CA LYS A 91 12.22 11.91 7.31
C LYS A 91 13.32 11.01 7.89
N LYS A 92 13.01 10.28 8.95
CA LYS A 92 13.97 9.37 9.59
C LYS A 92 14.37 8.21 8.68
N ALA A 93 13.43 7.65 7.91
CA ALA A 93 13.74 6.60 6.94
C ALA A 93 14.71 7.10 5.86
N VAL A 94 14.49 8.30 5.33
CA VAL A 94 15.39 8.91 4.35
C VAL A 94 16.77 9.21 4.96
N GLU A 95 16.84 9.71 6.19
CA GLU A 95 18.10 9.91 6.92
C GLU A 95 18.90 8.60 7.10
N LEU A 96 18.20 7.47 7.18
CA LEU A 96 18.81 6.14 7.29
C LEU A 96 19.13 5.49 5.93
N GLY A 97 18.92 6.22 4.83
CA GLY A 97 19.29 5.79 3.47
C GLY A 97 18.15 5.25 2.62
N ALA A 98 16.88 5.34 3.05
CA ALA A 98 15.75 4.97 2.22
C ALA A 98 15.58 5.96 1.05
N GLU A 99 15.30 5.43 -0.14
CA GLU A 99 15.00 6.25 -1.32
C GLU A 99 13.54 6.76 -1.25
N PRO A 100 13.30 8.08 -1.27
CA PRO A 100 11.95 8.62 -1.25
C PRO A 100 11.23 8.33 -2.58
N MET A 101 9.94 7.97 -2.48
CA MET A 101 9.05 7.82 -3.63
C MET A 101 7.93 8.86 -3.52
N TYR A 102 7.76 9.65 -4.58
CA TYR A 102 6.70 10.65 -4.67
C TYR A 102 5.62 10.17 -5.61
N SER A 103 4.37 10.19 -5.16
CA SER A 103 3.21 9.86 -5.98
C SER A 103 2.51 11.14 -6.45
N ASN A 104 1.92 11.10 -7.65
CA ASN A 104 1.04 12.16 -8.09
C ASN A 104 -0.33 11.99 -7.41
N VAL A 105 -0.60 12.86 -6.45
CA VAL A 105 -1.81 12.84 -5.62
C VAL A 105 -2.85 13.75 -6.25
N GLY A 106 -4.04 13.22 -6.55
CA GLY A 106 -5.15 13.99 -7.10
C GLY A 106 -5.80 14.94 -6.07
N PRO A 107 -6.65 15.88 -6.49
CA PRO A 107 -7.41 16.72 -5.57
C PRO A 107 -8.18 15.88 -4.55
N MET A 108 -8.08 16.23 -3.27
CA MET A 108 -8.72 15.51 -2.14
C MET A 108 -8.23 14.08 -1.90
N GLU A 109 -7.15 13.64 -2.54
CA GLU A 109 -6.44 12.40 -2.19
C GLU A 109 -5.47 12.65 -1.02
N LEU A 110 -5.26 11.64 -0.20
CA LEU A 110 -4.28 11.72 0.88
C LEU A 110 -2.87 11.67 0.29
N ASN A 111 -2.03 12.64 0.66
CA ASN A 111 -0.60 12.59 0.36
C ASN A 111 0.10 11.76 1.43
N ILE A 112 0.26 10.47 1.17
CA ILE A 112 0.91 9.53 2.07
C ILE A 112 2.40 9.44 1.69
N PRO A 113 3.33 9.75 2.62
CA PRO A 113 4.76 9.60 2.35
C PRO A 113 5.11 8.16 2.00
N ALA A 114 5.93 7.97 0.97
CA ALA A 114 6.34 6.65 0.50
C ALA A 114 7.85 6.60 0.29
N ILE A 115 8.42 5.43 0.50
CA ILE A 115 9.81 5.09 0.16
C ILE A 115 9.80 3.90 -0.78
N LYS A 116 10.86 3.75 -1.58
CA LYS A 116 11.02 2.60 -2.46
C LYS A 116 11.11 1.31 -1.64
N GLY A 117 10.30 0.32 -2.01
CA GLY A 117 10.27 -0.99 -1.36
C GLY A 117 11.42 -1.89 -1.79
N ILE A 118 11.62 -2.96 -1.04
CA ILE A 118 12.52 -4.05 -1.43
C ILE A 118 11.84 -4.79 -2.59
N GLY A 119 12.42 -4.71 -3.79
CA GLY A 119 11.84 -5.32 -4.99
C GLY A 119 11.83 -4.44 -6.24
N GLY A 120 12.02 -3.12 -6.08
CA GLY A 120 11.98 -2.17 -7.20
C GLY A 120 10.75 -1.29 -7.18
#